data_AF-A0AAV1K9X9-F1
#
_entry.id   AF-A0AAV1K9X9-F1
#
_cell.length_a   1.000
_cell.length_b   1.000
_cell.length_c   1.000
_cell.angle_alpha   90.00
_cell.angle_beta   90.00
_cell.angle_gamma   90.00
#
_symmetry.space_group_name_H-M   'P 1'
#
loop_
_entity.id
_entity.type
_entity.pdbx_description
1 polymer ?
#
loop_
_entity_poly.entity_id
_entity_poly.type
_entity_poly.pdbx_seq_one_letter_code
_entity_poly.pdbx_strand_id
1 'polypeptide(L)'
;MWLTIFLLSQTNNPVFSVYFNTYKEIPTRVTPYSPRVIDKTCLLKPESGPCRGNIPMYYYKPEKQDCLHFSWGGCQGNGNRFDTHEQCLESCLSKPNARRMRPKWCFLSFDYGFCFGAIKRWYYDARWKVCKETIYSGCGGNKNNFYNIEQCDSICRFGNGYIKKASESRGNLKKVLIVNPLNANRTS
;
A
#
# COMPACT_ATOMS: atom_id res chain seq x y z
N MET A 1 -56.05 21.90 70.04
CA MET A 1 -55.90 20.72 70.92
C MET A 1 -56.81 19.66 70.29
N TRP A 2 -56.36 18.66 69.53
CA TRP A 2 -55.45 17.56 69.88
C TRP A 2 -54.68 17.07 68.63
N LEU A 3 -53.46 16.59 68.85
CA LEU A 3 -52.59 15.91 67.87
C LEU A 3 -53.01 14.45 67.68
N THR A 4 -52.86 13.90 66.47
CA THR A 4 -52.36 12.53 66.21
C THR A 4 -51.72 12.53 64.81
N ILE A 5 -50.39 12.59 64.71
CA ILE A 5 -49.46 11.46 64.47
C ILE A 5 -49.76 10.72 63.16
N PHE A 6 -49.04 11.09 62.09
CA PHE A 6 -48.76 10.18 60.97
C PHE A 6 -47.30 9.74 61.07
N LEU A 7 -47.12 8.43 61.26
CA LEU A 7 -45.85 7.74 61.30
C LEU A 7 -45.23 7.62 59.91
N LEU A 8 -43.91 7.75 59.89
CA LEU A 8 -42.99 7.58 58.77
C LEU A 8 -42.95 6.13 58.24
N SER A 9 -42.78 5.97 56.92
CA SER A 9 -42.03 4.87 56.31
C SER A 9 -41.78 5.23 54.84
N GLN A 10 -40.61 5.79 54.49
CA GLN A 10 -39.50 5.08 53.83
C GLN A 10 -39.96 4.27 52.59
N THR A 11 -39.49 4.52 51.37
CA THR A 11 -38.08 4.62 50.94
C THR A 11 -37.98 5.35 49.58
N ASN A 12 -37.10 6.34 49.48
CA ASN A 12 -36.63 6.89 48.21
C ASN A 12 -35.41 6.06 47.77
N ASN A 13 -35.58 5.15 46.82
CA ASN A 13 -34.46 4.48 46.14
C ASN A 13 -34.25 5.13 44.76
N PRO A 14 -33.25 6.00 44.58
CA PRO A 14 -32.85 6.39 43.23
C PRO A 14 -32.12 5.22 42.58
N VAL A 15 -32.74 4.63 41.55
CA VAL A 15 -32.09 3.67 40.66
C VAL A 15 -30.91 4.38 39.98
N PHE A 16 -29.70 4.10 40.46
CA PHE A 16 -28.47 4.59 39.85
C PHE A 16 -28.24 3.82 38.54
N SER A 17 -28.67 4.40 37.42
CA SER A 17 -28.40 3.84 36.10
C SER A 17 -26.89 3.92 35.80
N VAL A 18 -26.22 2.77 35.87
CA VAL A 18 -24.82 2.64 35.46
C VAL A 18 -24.80 2.58 33.94
N TYR A 19 -24.42 3.68 33.30
CA TYR A 19 -24.15 3.72 31.86
C TYR A 19 -22.82 3.02 31.57
N PHE A 20 -22.89 1.81 31.03
CA PHE A 20 -21.73 1.17 30.42
C PHE A 20 -21.42 1.88 29.10
N ASN A 21 -20.34 2.64 29.05
CA ASN A 21 -19.80 3.15 27.80
C ASN A 21 -19.29 1.98 26.96
N THR A 22 -20.12 1.50 26.03
CA THR A 22 -19.69 0.57 24.98
C THR A 22 -18.79 1.34 24.02
N TYR A 23 -17.51 0.98 24.04
CA TYR A 23 -16.50 1.51 23.12
C TYR A 23 -17.01 1.39 21.68
N LYS A 24 -17.11 2.53 20.98
CA LYS A 24 -17.40 2.53 19.53
C LYS A 24 -16.37 1.67 18.82
N GLU A 25 -16.83 0.68 18.06
CA GLU A 25 -15.97 -0.14 17.23
C GLU A 25 -15.07 0.76 16.37
N ILE A 26 -13.76 0.50 16.43
CA ILE A 26 -12.77 1.20 15.61
C ILE A 26 -13.08 0.84 14.15
N PRO A 27 -13.39 1.79 13.26
CA PRO A 27 -13.66 1.49 11.87
C PRO A 27 -12.38 0.94 11.24
N THR A 28 -12.34 -0.38 11.02
CA THR A 28 -11.27 -1.00 10.24
C THR A 28 -11.42 -0.53 8.80
N ARG A 29 -10.64 0.48 8.42
CA ARG A 29 -10.60 0.96 7.04
C ARG A 29 -9.88 -0.08 6.19
N VAL A 30 -10.59 -1.15 5.81
CA VAL A 30 -10.09 -2.15 4.86
C VAL A 30 -10.24 -1.54 3.47
N THR A 31 -9.15 -1.03 2.90
CA THR A 31 -9.15 -0.66 1.48
C THR A 31 -9.28 -1.96 0.66
N PRO A 32 -10.32 -2.13 -0.16
CA PRO A 32 -10.44 -3.31 -0.99
C PRO A 32 -9.24 -3.38 -1.93
N TYR A 33 -8.64 -4.57 -2.01
CA TYR A 33 -7.49 -4.82 -2.88
C TYR A 33 -7.95 -4.72 -4.34
N SER A 34 -7.38 -3.76 -5.08
CA SER A 34 -7.55 -3.68 -6.53
C SER A 34 -6.28 -4.22 -7.21
N PRO A 35 -6.36 -5.37 -7.92
CA PRO A 35 -5.22 -5.92 -8.64
C PRO A 35 -4.81 -5.00 -9.80
N ARG A 36 -3.51 -4.88 -10.04
CA ARG A 36 -2.95 -4.09 -11.15
C ARG A 36 -2.41 -5.02 -12.22
N VAL A 37 -2.43 -4.54 -13.46
CA VAL A 37 -1.73 -5.21 -14.56
C VAL A 37 -0.22 -5.06 -14.38
N ILE A 38 0.50 -6.17 -14.29
CA ILE A 38 1.94 -6.16 -13.97
C ILE A 38 2.86 -6.34 -15.18
N ASP A 39 2.33 -6.86 -16.29
CA ASP A 39 3.07 -7.04 -17.55
C ASP A 39 2.39 -6.27 -18.70
N LYS A 40 3.20 -5.57 -19.50
CA LYS A 40 2.71 -4.83 -20.68
C LYS A 40 2.18 -5.76 -21.76
N THR A 41 2.68 -6.99 -21.82
CA THR A 41 2.21 -8.04 -22.73
C THR A 41 0.71 -8.25 -22.59
N CYS A 42 0.19 -8.18 -21.36
CA CYS A 42 -1.24 -8.31 -21.06
C CYS A 42 -2.09 -7.13 -21.58
N LEU A 43 -1.47 -6.08 -22.10
CA LEU A 43 -2.15 -4.96 -22.76
C LEU A 43 -2.26 -5.15 -24.27
N LEU A 44 -1.60 -6.18 -24.83
CA LEU A 44 -1.66 -6.48 -26.26
C LEU A 44 -2.99 -7.16 -26.59
N LYS A 45 -3.50 -6.94 -27.81
CA LYS A 45 -4.60 -7.74 -28.35
C LYS A 45 -4.12 -9.16 -28.64
N PRO A 46 -4.93 -10.21 -28.46
CA PRO A 46 -4.52 -11.56 -28.79
C PRO A 46 -4.30 -11.71 -30.30
N GLU A 47 -3.32 -12.53 -30.68
CA GLU A 47 -2.98 -12.79 -32.08
C GLU A 47 -3.07 -14.29 -32.40
N SER A 48 -3.94 -14.63 -33.36
CA SER A 48 -4.10 -16.02 -33.83
C SER A 48 -2.89 -16.53 -34.63
N GLY A 49 -2.10 -15.64 -35.23
CA GLY A 49 -1.00 -16.03 -36.12
C GLY A 49 -1.48 -16.58 -37.48
N PRO A 50 -0.55 -16.96 -38.37
CA PRO A 50 -0.87 -17.34 -39.75
C PRO A 50 -1.28 -18.81 -39.93
N CYS A 51 -1.03 -19.66 -38.94
CA CYS A 51 -1.41 -21.07 -39.00
C CYS A 51 -2.93 -21.25 -38.83
N ARG A 52 -3.46 -22.37 -39.34
CA ARG A 52 -4.91 -22.63 -39.46
C ARG A 52 -5.46 -23.58 -38.40
N GLY A 53 -4.74 -23.79 -37.31
CA GLY A 53 -5.25 -24.51 -36.15
C GLY A 53 -6.39 -23.76 -35.47
N ASN A 54 -7.16 -24.46 -34.66
CA ASN A 54 -8.20 -23.88 -33.81
C ASN A 54 -7.95 -24.28 -32.36
N ILE A 55 -6.85 -23.79 -31.79
CA ILE A 55 -6.38 -24.16 -30.46
C ILE A 55 -6.97 -23.13 -29.47
N PRO A 56 -7.87 -23.54 -28.55
CA PRO A 56 -8.45 -22.62 -27.58
C PRO A 56 -7.39 -22.20 -26.56
N MET A 57 -7.16 -20.90 -26.45
CA MET A 57 -6.21 -20.29 -25.52
C MET A 57 -6.88 -19.16 -24.76
N TYR A 58 -6.25 -18.69 -23.69
CA TYR A 58 -6.68 -17.53 -22.91
C TYR A 58 -5.83 -16.30 -23.20
N TYR A 59 -6.44 -15.12 -23.11
CA TYR A 59 -5.76 -13.84 -23.15
C TYR A 59 -6.37 -12.89 -22.13
N TYR A 60 -5.58 -11.98 -21.58
CA TYR A 60 -6.06 -10.99 -20.62
C TYR A 60 -6.70 -9.79 -21.34
N LYS A 61 -7.89 -9.39 -20.87
CA LYS A 61 -8.62 -8.22 -21.35
C LYS A 61 -8.73 -7.15 -20.25
N PRO A 62 -7.93 -6.06 -20.30
CA PRO A 62 -7.87 -5.07 -19.24
C PRO A 62 -9.22 -4.44 -18.89
N GLU A 63 -10.10 -4.20 -19.87
CA GLU A 63 -11.42 -3.57 -19.63
C GLU A 63 -12.37 -4.48 -18.84
N LYS A 64 -12.11 -5.79 -18.84
CA LYS A 64 -12.87 -6.79 -18.09
C LYS A 64 -12.18 -7.18 -16.79
N GLN A 65 -10.91 -6.79 -16.63
CA GLN A 65 -10.02 -7.27 -15.57
C GLN A 65 -10.01 -8.80 -15.46
N ASP A 66 -10.15 -9.49 -16.60
CA ASP A 66 -10.36 -10.93 -16.65
C ASP A 66 -9.72 -11.54 -17.90
N CYS A 67 -9.55 -12.86 -17.88
CA CYS A 67 -9.00 -13.65 -18.96
C CYS A 67 -10.11 -14.29 -19.79
N LEU A 68 -10.10 -14.02 -21.09
CA LEU A 68 -11.10 -14.51 -22.05
C LEU A 68 -10.47 -15.49 -23.03
N HIS A 69 -11.30 -16.31 -23.67
CA HIS A 69 -10.83 -17.25 -24.69
C HIS A 69 -10.64 -16.61 -26.06
N PHE A 70 -9.69 -17.15 -26.82
CA PHE A 70 -9.55 -16.93 -28.27
C PHE A 70 -8.98 -18.17 -28.97
N SER A 71 -9.16 -18.24 -30.29
CA SER A 71 -8.60 -19.31 -31.13
C SER A 71 -7.20 -18.93 -31.64
N TRP A 72 -6.19 -19.69 -31.23
CA TRP A 72 -4.83 -19.57 -31.74
C TRP A 72 -4.57 -20.59 -32.87
N GLY A 73 -3.89 -20.12 -33.91
CA GLY A 73 -3.63 -20.86 -35.14
C GLY A 73 -2.59 -21.98 -35.01
N GLY A 74 -1.85 -22.05 -33.90
CA GLY A 74 -0.80 -23.04 -33.67
C GLY A 74 0.62 -22.58 -34.02
N CYS A 75 0.80 -21.35 -34.49
CA CYS A 75 2.13 -20.76 -34.65
C CYS A 75 2.12 -19.23 -34.52
N GLN A 76 3.28 -18.65 -34.16
CA GLN A 76 3.49 -17.20 -34.01
C GLN A 76 2.50 -16.54 -33.02
N GLY A 77 2.18 -15.26 -33.24
CA GLY A 77 1.39 -14.41 -32.34
C GLY A 77 2.24 -13.75 -31.26
N ASN A 78 1.57 -13.25 -30.21
CA ASN A 78 2.22 -12.56 -29.10
C ASN A 78 2.02 -13.28 -27.76
N GLY A 79 2.61 -12.71 -26.71
CA GLY A 79 2.64 -13.30 -25.37
C GLY A 79 1.35 -13.14 -24.55
N ASN A 80 0.32 -12.45 -25.05
CA ASN A 80 -0.99 -12.43 -24.38
C ASN A 80 -1.78 -13.70 -24.75
N ARG A 81 -1.18 -14.86 -24.44
CA ARG A 81 -1.68 -16.19 -24.79
C ARG A 81 -1.25 -17.18 -23.72
N PHE A 82 -2.22 -17.82 -23.09
CA PHE A 82 -2.00 -18.73 -21.97
C PHE A 82 -2.85 -20.00 -22.13
N ASP A 83 -2.37 -21.12 -21.59
CA ASP A 83 -3.05 -22.41 -21.71
C ASP A 83 -4.26 -22.49 -20.79
N THR A 84 -4.21 -21.82 -19.62
CA THR A 84 -5.29 -21.82 -18.63
C THR A 84 -5.68 -20.41 -18.18
N HIS A 85 -6.90 -20.27 -17.67
CA HIS A 85 -7.43 -19.03 -17.10
C HIS A 85 -6.57 -18.56 -15.92
N GLU A 86 -6.17 -19.49 -15.05
CA GLU A 86 -5.35 -19.21 -13.88
C GLU A 86 -3.97 -18.70 -14.29
N GLN A 87 -3.30 -19.35 -15.25
CA GLN A 87 -2.00 -18.92 -15.74
C GLN A 87 -2.06 -17.49 -16.30
N CYS A 88 -3.13 -17.17 -17.02
CA CYS A 88 -3.37 -15.83 -17.54
C CYS A 88 -3.52 -14.80 -16.41
N LEU A 89 -4.37 -15.08 -15.40
CA LEU A 89 -4.55 -14.17 -14.27
C LEU A 89 -3.27 -13.98 -13.46
N GLU A 90 -2.52 -15.06 -13.20
CA GLU A 90 -1.28 -14.99 -12.44
C GLU A 90 -0.17 -14.22 -13.16
N SER A 91 -0.14 -14.32 -14.49
CA SER A 91 0.83 -13.60 -15.33
C SER A 91 0.47 -12.12 -15.44
N CYS A 92 -0.83 -11.81 -15.51
CA CYS A 92 -1.28 -10.47 -15.82
C CYS A 92 -1.64 -9.62 -14.62
N LEU A 93 -2.11 -10.20 -13.51
CA LEU A 93 -2.57 -9.48 -12.33
C LEU A 93 -1.60 -9.61 -11.17
N SER A 94 -1.43 -8.53 -10.41
CA SER A 94 -0.74 -8.61 -9.12
C SER A 94 -1.51 -9.52 -8.17
N LYS A 95 -0.80 -10.35 -7.39
CA LYS A 95 -1.39 -11.12 -6.29
C LYS A 95 -1.51 -10.26 -5.03
N PRO A 96 -2.59 -10.40 -4.23
CA PRO A 96 -2.63 -9.80 -2.90
C PRO A 96 -1.45 -10.35 -2.11
N ASN A 97 -0.66 -9.46 -1.50
CA ASN A 97 0.55 -9.84 -0.78
C ASN A 97 1.67 -10.45 -1.65
N ALA A 98 1.65 -10.29 -2.97
CA ALA A 98 2.87 -10.47 -3.75
C ALA A 98 3.96 -9.60 -3.10
N ARG A 99 5.18 -10.15 -2.93
CA ARG A 99 6.31 -9.34 -2.47
C ARG A 99 6.42 -8.18 -3.45
N ARG A 100 5.97 -7.00 -3.04
CA ARG A 100 6.36 -5.78 -3.72
C ARG A 100 7.87 -5.80 -3.57
N MET A 101 8.55 -6.06 -4.67
CA MET A 101 9.99 -5.95 -4.71
C MET A 101 10.24 -4.46 -4.87
N ARG A 102 11.02 -3.90 -3.95
CA ARG A 102 11.41 -2.50 -4.02
C ARG A 102 12.00 -2.26 -5.42
N PRO A 103 11.47 -1.29 -6.18
CA PRO A 103 12.00 -1.02 -7.50
C PRO A 103 13.51 -0.76 -7.46
N LYS A 104 14.26 -1.29 -8.43
CA LYS A 104 15.73 -1.15 -8.47
C LYS A 104 16.17 0.31 -8.40
N TRP A 105 15.38 1.22 -8.98
CA TRP A 105 15.68 2.64 -8.98
C TRP A 105 15.53 3.32 -7.61
N CYS A 106 14.87 2.70 -6.62
CA CYS A 106 14.92 3.17 -5.23
C CYS A 106 16.34 3.09 -4.64
N PHE A 107 17.23 2.27 -5.21
CA PHE A 107 18.62 2.15 -4.75
C PHE A 107 19.57 3.12 -5.46
N LEU A 108 19.07 3.94 -6.40
CA LEU A 108 19.85 5.03 -6.97
C LEU A 108 19.96 6.17 -5.95
N SER A 109 21.05 6.94 -6.02
CA SER A 109 21.13 8.22 -5.32
C SER A 109 20.09 9.20 -5.87
N PHE A 110 19.70 10.20 -5.08
CA PHE A 110 18.95 11.33 -5.64
C PHE A 110 19.79 12.03 -6.71
N ASP A 111 19.15 12.37 -7.82
CA ASP A 111 19.75 13.13 -8.91
C ASP A 111 19.04 14.48 -9.03
N TYR A 112 19.81 15.55 -8.80
CA TYR A 112 19.35 16.93 -8.83
C TYR A 112 18.85 17.33 -10.22
N GLY A 113 19.39 16.72 -11.29
CA GLY A 113 19.15 17.13 -12.66
C GLY A 113 20.02 18.32 -13.09
N PHE A 114 19.69 18.92 -14.24
CA PHE A 114 20.54 19.93 -14.91
C PHE A 114 19.84 21.27 -15.18
N CYS A 115 18.67 21.48 -14.58
CA CYS A 115 17.99 22.79 -14.60
C CYS A 115 18.44 23.68 -13.41
N PHE A 116 17.78 24.83 -13.23
CA PHE A 116 18.10 25.81 -12.18
C PHE A 116 16.94 26.09 -11.20
N GLY A 117 15.97 25.19 -11.13
CA GLY A 117 14.84 25.30 -10.23
C GLY A 117 15.17 24.89 -8.79
N ALA A 118 14.29 25.29 -7.86
CA ALA A 118 14.36 24.94 -6.45
C ALA A 118 13.07 24.25 -5.98
N ILE A 119 12.76 23.10 -6.58
CA ILE A 119 11.49 22.39 -6.34
C ILE A 119 11.66 21.38 -5.21
N LYS A 120 10.91 21.53 -4.12
CA LYS A 120 10.88 20.56 -3.02
C LYS A 120 10.41 19.19 -3.50
N ARG A 121 11.19 18.15 -3.19
CA ARG A 121 10.96 16.74 -3.53
C ARG A 121 11.40 15.83 -2.40
N TRP A 122 11.09 14.54 -2.55
CA TRP A 122 11.48 13.48 -1.64
C TRP A 122 12.26 12.42 -2.39
N TYR A 123 13.23 11.79 -1.73
CA TYR A 123 13.95 10.63 -2.26
C TYR A 123 14.15 9.59 -1.17
N TYR A 124 14.28 8.33 -1.56
CA TYR A 124 14.58 7.25 -0.65
C TYR A 124 16.09 7.14 -0.44
N ASP A 125 16.51 7.28 0.81
CA ASP A 125 17.88 7.02 1.21
C ASP A 125 18.02 5.55 1.62
N ALA A 126 18.66 4.74 0.76
CA ALA A 126 18.82 3.31 1.00
C ALA A 126 19.74 2.98 2.19
N ARG A 127 20.68 3.87 2.54
CA ARG A 127 21.60 3.69 3.67
C ARG A 127 20.83 3.82 4.99
N TRP A 128 20.02 4.86 5.10
CA TRP A 128 19.23 5.14 6.31
C TRP A 128 17.85 4.48 6.29
N LYS A 129 17.45 3.90 5.14
CA LYS A 129 16.15 3.27 4.90
C LYS A 129 14.96 4.18 5.19
N VAL A 130 15.11 5.48 4.90
CA VAL A 130 14.09 6.52 5.14
C VAL A 130 13.94 7.40 3.90
N CYS A 131 12.76 7.98 3.72
CA CYS A 131 12.55 9.03 2.74
C CYS A 131 12.98 10.39 3.31
N LYS A 132 13.76 11.15 2.54
CA LYS A 132 14.31 12.46 2.91
C LYS A 132 13.84 13.53 1.93
N GLU A 133 13.59 14.72 2.46
CA GLU A 133 13.31 15.91 1.67
C GLU A 133 14.59 16.44 1.00
N THR A 134 14.44 17.01 -0.19
CA THR A 134 15.53 17.61 -0.97
C THR A 134 14.99 18.66 -1.96
N ILE A 135 15.89 19.34 -2.65
CA ILE A 135 15.58 20.31 -3.71
C ILE A 135 15.95 19.71 -5.07
N TYR A 136 15.03 19.79 -6.03
CA TYR A 136 15.18 19.30 -7.40
C TYR A 136 15.21 20.47 -8.39
N SER A 137 16.10 20.37 -9.38
CA SER A 137 16.30 21.39 -10.41
C SER A 137 15.10 21.65 -11.33
N GLY A 138 14.18 20.70 -11.44
CA GLY A 138 13.00 20.81 -12.31
C GLY A 138 13.08 20.02 -13.61
N CYS A 139 14.26 19.58 -14.06
CA CYS A 139 14.40 18.73 -15.24
C CYS A 139 15.54 17.70 -15.12
N GLY A 140 15.48 16.64 -15.92
CA GLY A 140 16.44 15.53 -15.85
C GLY A 140 16.18 14.62 -14.65
N GLY A 141 17.26 14.24 -13.95
CA GLY A 141 17.16 13.43 -12.75
C GLY A 141 16.92 11.94 -13.02
N ASN A 142 16.65 11.21 -11.94
CA ASN A 142 16.26 9.81 -11.98
C ASN A 142 14.94 9.56 -11.22
N LYS A 143 14.48 8.30 -11.20
CA LYS A 143 13.18 7.91 -10.63
C LYS A 143 13.13 7.96 -9.09
N ASN A 144 14.26 8.04 -8.39
CA ASN A 144 14.29 8.26 -6.94
C ASN A 144 13.99 9.72 -6.59
N ASN A 145 12.83 10.22 -7.03
CA ASN A 145 12.39 11.61 -6.94
C ASN A 145 10.86 11.62 -6.89
N PHE A 146 10.31 12.03 -5.75
CA PHE A 146 8.89 11.94 -5.41
C PHE A 146 8.33 13.30 -4.99
N TYR A 147 7.04 13.51 -5.22
CA TYR A 147 6.37 14.77 -4.90
C TYR A 147 6.10 14.94 -3.40
N ASN A 148 5.86 13.83 -2.69
CA ASN A 148 5.57 13.82 -1.26
C ASN A 148 6.14 12.58 -0.57
N ILE A 149 6.19 12.61 0.76
CA ILE A 149 6.76 11.55 1.58
C ILE A 149 5.94 10.27 1.48
N GLU A 150 4.61 10.34 1.38
CA GLU A 150 3.72 9.18 1.31
C GLU A 150 3.97 8.36 0.03
N GLN A 151 4.18 9.05 -1.09
CA GLN A 151 4.56 8.43 -2.36
C GLN A 151 5.91 7.73 -2.23
N CYS A 152 6.91 8.40 -1.68
CA CYS A 152 8.23 7.81 -1.46
C CYS A 152 8.18 6.60 -0.52
N ASP A 153 7.46 6.72 0.60
CA ASP A 153 7.36 5.69 1.64
C ASP A 153 6.63 4.46 1.11
N SER A 154 5.51 4.65 0.43
CA SER A 154 4.72 3.54 -0.13
C SER A 154 5.47 2.77 -1.22
N ILE A 155 6.30 3.45 -2.03
CA ILE A 155 7.02 2.83 -3.16
C ILE A 155 8.37 2.26 -2.71
N CYS A 156 9.17 3.03 -1.98
CA CYS A 156 10.54 2.64 -1.64
C CYS A 156 10.71 2.24 -0.18
N ARG A 157 10.14 2.93 0.81
CA ARG A 157 10.39 2.55 2.21
C ARG A 157 9.75 1.23 2.59
N PHE A 158 8.44 1.10 2.36
CA PHE A 158 7.63 -0.06 2.70
C PHE A 158 7.41 -1.02 1.54
N GLY A 159 7.83 -0.65 0.33
CA GLY A 159 7.68 -1.46 -0.88
C GLY A 159 8.54 -2.72 -0.93
N ASN A 160 9.06 -3.23 0.19
CA ASN A 160 9.89 -4.44 0.28
C ASN A 160 9.32 -5.53 1.22
N GLY A 161 8.10 -5.36 1.74
CA GLY A 161 7.54 -6.31 2.71
C GLY A 161 6.01 -6.30 2.78
N TYR A 162 5.47 -7.44 3.23
CA TYR A 162 4.09 -7.57 3.67
C TYR A 162 3.80 -6.51 4.73
N ILE A 163 2.63 -5.84 4.64
CA ILE A 163 2.08 -5.14 5.81
C ILE A 163 1.84 -6.24 6.83
N LYS A 164 2.76 -6.46 7.77
CA LYS A 164 2.44 -7.21 8.97
C LYS A 164 1.32 -6.41 9.63
N LYS A 165 0.11 -6.98 9.69
CA LYS A 165 -0.90 -6.48 10.64
C LYS A 165 -0.16 -6.30 11.95
N ALA A 166 -0.26 -5.11 12.56
CA ALA A 166 0.24 -4.91 13.90
C ALA A 166 -0.56 -5.87 14.80
N SER A 167 -0.04 -7.07 15.03
CA SER A 167 -0.44 -7.87 16.17
C SER A 167 0.07 -7.10 17.38
N GLU A 168 -0.86 -6.52 18.12
CA GLU A 168 -0.60 -5.89 19.41
C GLU A 168 -0.04 -6.96 20.35
N SER A 169 1.27 -7.15 20.28
CA SER A 169 1.99 -7.94 21.25
C SER A 169 2.12 -7.04 22.47
N ARG A 170 1.32 -7.32 23.51
CA ARG A 170 1.65 -6.95 24.89
C ARG A 170 2.96 -7.65 25.24
N GLY A 171 4.06 -7.08 24.77
CA GLY A 171 5.42 -7.49 25.05
C GLY A 171 6.21 -6.23 25.37
N ASN A 172 6.75 -6.18 26.58
CA ASN A 172 7.54 -5.10 27.16
C ASN A 172 8.56 -4.50 26.16
N LEU A 173 8.20 -3.43 25.46
CA LEU A 173 9.16 -2.59 24.74
C LEU A 173 9.87 -1.73 25.78
N LYS A 174 11.10 -2.11 26.15
CA LYS A 174 12.01 -1.19 26.82
C LYS A 174 12.14 0.05 25.94
N LYS A 175 11.55 1.18 26.36
CA LYS A 175 11.82 2.49 25.78
C LYS A 175 13.31 2.77 25.99
N VAL A 176 14.12 2.58 24.97
CA VAL A 176 15.46 3.14 24.94
C VAL A 176 15.28 4.63 24.64
N LEU A 177 15.43 5.46 25.67
CA LEU A 177 15.57 6.90 25.51
C LEU A 177 16.93 7.11 24.82
N ILE A 178 16.93 7.40 23.52
CA ILE A 178 18.12 7.94 22.87
C ILE A 178 18.15 9.41 23.26
N VAL A 179 18.88 9.73 24.33
CA VAL A 179 19.25 11.11 24.64
C VAL A 179 20.25 11.52 23.57
N ASN A 180 19.81 12.27 22.56
CA ASN A 180 20.75 12.98 21.71
C ASN A 180 21.45 14.03 22.60
N PRO A 181 22.77 13.96 22.80
CA PRO A 181 23.46 14.99 23.54
C PRO A 181 23.28 16.32 22.83
N LEU A 182 22.72 17.29 23.54
CA LEU A 182 22.64 18.69 23.13
C LEU A 182 24.08 19.22 23.00
N ASN A 183 24.68 19.09 21.80
CA ASN A 183 25.71 19.97 21.22
C ASN A 183 26.50 19.29 20.09
N ALA A 184 25.81 18.85 19.03
CA ALA A 184 26.45 18.57 17.75
C ALA A 184 26.23 19.74 16.78
N ASN A 185 26.55 20.97 17.21
CA ASN A 185 26.74 22.12 16.34
C ASN A 185 27.62 23.17 17.04
N ARG A 186 28.93 23.09 16.78
CA ARG A 186 29.86 24.23 16.64
C ARG A 186 31.25 23.69 16.37
N THR A 187 31.72 23.81 15.14
CA THR A 187 32.92 24.61 14.81
C THR A 187 33.18 24.58 13.30
N SER A 188 33.31 25.80 12.77
CA SER A 188 33.97 26.29 11.54
C SER A 188 33.94 25.42 10.28
#